data_AF-A0A504LL70-F1
#
_entry.id   AF-A0A504LL70-F1
#
_cell.length_a   1.000
_cell.length_b   1.000
_cell.length_c   1.000
_cell.angle_alpha   90.00
_cell.angle_beta   90.00
_cell.angle_gamma   90.00
#
_symmetry.space_group_name_H-M   'P 1'
#
loop_
_entity.id
_entity.type
_entity.pdbx_description
1 polymer ?
#
loop_
_entity_poly.entity_id
_entity_poly.type
_entity_poly.pdbx_seq_one_letter_code
_entity_poly.pdbx_strand_id
1 'polypeptide(L)'
;MAFSGRFFRQFFSRLFFRRFCEGKSGNVATIFALTLPVVVGGAGLGVETSYWYYSSLKLQAIADAAAYAGALEKIAGSNTDAITAAAASSAASNGLGAGTIVVNTPPASGPNTAKKAVEVILNQDLDRIFTSIFTQTKVPERARAVALITDASKACDIALSLTASQALLFSGSTNAKKIGCIDMANSNASDAIKIQGSAAVQTDCLISAGGMVLNNPPTMVCKAPITQALPAADPFASLPAPATTSPCQKINGNKTTQTIQPGTYCSGMSLNGNITLSPGVYVVQGDLKINASAVIQGSDVTIFMAGSNTVSMNGNATVTLAAPTTGTYSGVLFYGDRTGTAAQSTFNGTATSLLTGAIYFPRQQVNYLGNFSGVNGCTQVVADTIQWSGNSTINQDCSSLGMKDIPAAQSVAVVE
;
A
#
# COMPACT_ATOMS: atom_id res chain seq x y z
N MET A 1 -95.85 53.97 17.73
CA MET A 1 -95.82 54.79 18.98
C MET A 1 -94.80 54.19 19.94
N ALA A 2 -93.85 55.01 20.39
CA ALA A 2 -93.13 55.02 21.68
C ALA A 2 -92.22 53.85 22.18
N PHE A 3 -90.92 54.22 22.39
CA PHE A 3 -89.97 53.88 23.50
C PHE A 3 -89.54 52.40 23.71
N SER A 4 -88.31 51.99 24.10
CA SER A 4 -87.08 52.59 24.66
C SER A 4 -86.02 51.49 24.86
N GLY A 5 -84.71 51.81 24.96
CA GLY A 5 -83.77 50.93 25.70
C GLY A 5 -82.31 50.83 25.27
N ARG A 6 -81.57 51.94 25.11
CA ARG A 6 -80.10 51.95 25.17
C ARG A 6 -79.67 51.98 26.64
N PHE A 7 -79.04 50.95 27.20
CA PHE A 7 -78.13 51.07 28.37
C PHE A 7 -77.47 49.71 28.73
N PHE A 8 -76.40 49.30 28.03
CA PHE A 8 -75.52 48.23 28.57
C PHE A 8 -74.05 48.29 28.13
N ARG A 9 -73.60 49.36 27.46
CA ARG A 9 -72.29 49.36 26.77
C ARG A 9 -71.18 50.23 27.36
N GLN A 10 -71.32 50.73 28.60
CA GLN A 10 -70.33 51.68 29.17
C GLN A 10 -69.73 51.31 30.53
N PHE A 11 -70.10 50.19 31.16
CA PHE A 11 -69.54 49.83 32.47
C PHE A 11 -68.34 48.88 32.45
N PHE A 12 -68.11 48.13 31.37
CA PHE A 12 -67.00 47.16 31.30
C PHE A 12 -65.65 47.76 30.84
N SER A 13 -65.62 48.93 30.18
CA SER A 13 -64.36 49.50 29.66
C SER A 13 -63.59 50.36 30.68
N ARG A 14 -64.29 50.95 31.67
CA ARG A 14 -63.64 51.85 32.64
C ARG A 14 -62.94 51.12 33.80
N LEU A 15 -63.38 49.92 34.17
CA LEU A 15 -62.70 49.12 35.21
C LEU A 15 -61.41 48.46 34.72
N PHE A 16 -61.31 48.11 33.44
CA PHE A 16 -60.11 47.48 32.88
C PHE A 16 -58.94 48.47 32.74
N PHE A 17 -59.22 49.69 32.28
CA PHE A 17 -58.21 50.76 32.17
C PHE A 17 -57.72 51.25 33.53
N ARG A 18 -58.58 51.29 34.55
CA ARG A 18 -58.19 51.73 35.91
C ARG A 18 -57.31 50.69 36.62
N ARG A 19 -57.57 49.39 36.43
CA ARG A 19 -56.68 48.30 36.92
C ARG A 19 -55.36 48.23 36.15
N PHE A 20 -55.30 48.69 34.91
CA PHE A 20 -54.05 48.76 34.12
C PHE A 20 -53.14 49.90 34.59
N CYS A 21 -53.71 51.05 35.01
CA CYS A 21 -52.94 52.20 35.49
C CYS A 21 -52.47 52.10 36.96
N GLU A 22 -53.08 51.25 37.79
CA GLU A 22 -52.66 51.02 39.19
C GLU A 22 -51.75 49.78 39.37
N GLY A 23 -51.43 49.07 38.29
CA GLY A 23 -50.61 47.86 38.32
C GLY A 23 -49.10 48.15 38.39
N LYS A 24 -48.49 48.05 39.57
CA LYS A 24 -47.02 48.03 39.74
C LYS A 24 -46.32 46.85 39.03
N SER A 25 -47.09 45.87 38.53
CA SER A 25 -46.63 44.75 37.70
C SER A 25 -46.37 45.11 36.22
N GLY A 26 -46.80 46.28 35.75
CA GLY A 26 -46.55 46.73 34.36
C GLY A 26 -45.07 46.90 34.04
N ASN A 27 -44.27 47.36 35.01
CA ASN A 27 -42.84 47.59 34.80
C ASN A 27 -42.05 46.27 34.60
N VAL A 28 -42.40 45.23 35.36
CA VAL A 28 -41.77 43.89 35.21
C VAL A 28 -42.17 43.25 33.88
N ALA A 29 -43.43 43.37 33.47
CA ALA A 29 -43.90 42.83 32.19
C ALA A 29 -43.23 43.51 30.99
N THR A 30 -43.06 44.85 31.02
CA THR A 30 -42.38 45.58 29.94
C THR A 30 -40.88 45.28 29.89
N ILE A 31 -40.20 45.23 31.03
CA ILE A 31 -38.77 44.84 31.10
C ILE A 31 -38.59 43.40 30.62
N PHE A 32 -39.47 42.47 31.03
CA PHE A 32 -39.43 41.09 30.55
C PHE A 32 -39.68 41.01 29.04
N ALA A 33 -40.68 41.74 28.51
CA ALA A 33 -40.97 41.74 27.08
C ALA A 33 -39.80 42.30 26.23
N LEU A 34 -39.04 43.27 26.75
CA LEU A 34 -37.89 43.84 26.04
C LEU A 34 -36.62 43.00 26.17
N THR A 35 -36.43 42.28 27.28
CA THR A 35 -35.24 41.45 27.52
C THR A 35 -35.40 40.02 27.00
N LEU A 36 -36.62 39.50 26.89
CA LEU A 36 -36.89 38.14 26.40
C LEU A 36 -36.32 37.87 25.00
N PRO A 37 -36.45 38.74 23.99
CA PRO A 37 -35.83 38.52 22.68
C PRO A 37 -34.31 38.43 22.72
N VAL A 38 -33.67 39.18 23.63
CA VAL A 38 -32.20 39.15 23.80
C VAL A 38 -31.76 37.81 24.40
N VAL A 39 -32.47 37.33 25.44
CA VAL A 39 -32.16 36.05 26.08
C VAL A 39 -32.42 34.88 25.15
N VAL A 40 -33.58 34.86 24.48
CA VAL A 40 -33.96 33.80 23.54
C VAL A 40 -33.06 33.82 22.29
N GLY A 41 -32.75 35.00 21.76
CA GLY A 41 -31.83 35.16 20.63
C GLY A 41 -30.41 34.69 20.98
N GLY A 42 -29.91 35.04 22.17
CA GLY A 42 -28.62 34.57 22.66
C GLY A 42 -28.56 33.05 22.85
N ALA A 43 -29.61 32.46 23.44
CA ALA A 43 -29.71 31.01 23.60
C ALA A 43 -29.79 30.29 22.24
N GLY A 44 -30.60 30.80 21.30
CA GLY A 44 -30.71 30.27 19.95
C GLY A 44 -29.40 30.30 19.18
N LEU A 45 -28.67 31.43 19.26
CA LEU A 45 -27.34 31.55 18.67
C LEU A 45 -26.37 30.53 19.28
N GLY A 46 -26.36 30.37 20.61
CA GLY A 46 -25.47 29.42 21.29
C GLY A 46 -25.72 27.96 20.88
N VAL A 47 -26.99 27.55 20.78
CA VAL A 47 -27.37 26.21 20.29
C VAL A 47 -26.94 26.03 18.84
N GLU A 48 -27.17 27.02 18.00
CA GLU A 48 -26.85 26.94 16.58
C GLU A 48 -25.34 26.91 16.32
N THR A 49 -24.54 27.73 17.01
CA THR A 49 -23.08 27.67 16.91
C THR A 49 -22.53 26.33 17.40
N SER A 50 -23.17 25.74 18.42
CA SER A 50 -22.82 24.39 18.90
C SER A 50 -23.13 23.33 17.85
N TYR A 51 -24.25 23.48 17.13
CA TYR A 51 -24.61 22.59 16.01
C TYR A 51 -23.63 22.72 14.83
N TRP A 52 -23.23 23.94 14.46
CA TRP A 52 -22.20 24.15 13.43
C TRP A 52 -20.88 23.51 13.84
N TYR A 53 -20.41 23.76 15.06
CA TYR A 53 -19.18 23.14 15.57
C TYR A 53 -19.23 21.60 15.56
N TYR A 54 -20.35 21.02 16.02
CA TYR A 54 -20.57 19.57 15.93
C TYR A 54 -20.52 19.07 14.47
N SER A 55 -21.12 19.82 13.55
CA SER A 55 -21.12 19.50 12.13
C SER A 55 -19.73 19.59 11.51
N SER A 56 -18.90 20.58 11.89
CA SER A 56 -17.51 20.69 11.45
C SER A 56 -16.66 19.51 11.94
N LEU A 57 -16.83 19.09 13.21
CA LEU A 57 -16.15 17.91 13.75
C LEU A 57 -16.56 16.63 13.03
N LYS A 58 -17.86 16.47 12.75
CA LYS A 58 -18.38 15.35 11.97
C LYS A 58 -17.81 15.35 10.56
N LEU A 59 -17.78 16.51 9.89
CA LEU A 59 -17.27 16.64 8.53
C LEU A 59 -15.77 16.33 8.46
N GLN A 60 -14.99 16.72 9.48
CA GLN A 60 -13.58 16.35 9.59
C GLN A 60 -13.39 14.84 9.74
N ALA A 61 -14.16 14.18 10.61
CA ALA A 61 -14.07 12.72 10.75
C ALA A 61 -14.40 11.97 9.44
N ILE A 62 -15.36 12.50 8.66
CA ILE A 62 -15.68 11.97 7.31
C ILE A 62 -14.49 12.19 6.35
N ALA A 63 -13.85 13.36 6.39
CA ALA A 63 -12.70 13.67 5.55
C ALA A 63 -11.50 12.75 5.89
N ASP A 64 -11.22 12.53 7.17
CA ASP A 64 -10.14 11.66 7.64
C ASP A 64 -10.35 10.22 7.17
N ALA A 65 -11.56 9.68 7.32
CA ALA A 65 -11.91 8.34 6.86
C ALA A 65 -11.85 8.21 5.33
N ALA A 66 -12.24 9.25 4.60
CA ALA A 66 -12.17 9.27 3.13
C ALA A 66 -10.72 9.35 2.63
N ALA A 67 -9.88 10.20 3.25
CA ALA A 67 -8.46 10.30 2.93
C ALA A 67 -7.74 8.98 3.21
N TYR A 68 -8.03 8.35 4.36
CA TYR A 68 -7.49 7.04 4.71
C TYR A 68 -7.87 5.98 3.67
N ALA A 69 -9.16 5.87 3.30
CA ALA A 69 -9.61 4.92 2.29
C ALA A 69 -8.94 5.13 0.93
N GLY A 70 -8.83 6.38 0.46
CA GLY A 70 -8.11 6.69 -0.77
C GLY A 70 -6.62 6.34 -0.68
N ALA A 71 -5.99 6.55 0.48
CA ALA A 71 -4.60 6.15 0.68
C ALA A 71 -4.40 4.63 0.63
N LEU A 72 -5.37 3.82 1.07
CA LEU A 72 -5.32 2.36 0.92
C LEU A 72 -5.31 1.94 -0.56
N GLU A 73 -6.17 2.53 -1.39
CA GLU A 73 -6.15 2.28 -2.85
C GLU A 73 -4.83 2.73 -3.48
N LYS A 74 -4.26 3.84 -3.01
CA LYS A 74 -2.95 4.32 -3.47
C LYS A 74 -1.83 3.34 -3.09
N ILE A 75 -1.89 2.71 -1.92
CA ILE A 75 -0.97 1.64 -1.49
C ILE A 75 -1.11 0.43 -2.40
N ALA A 76 -2.34 0.03 -2.72
CA ALA A 76 -2.63 -1.10 -3.60
C ALA A 76 -2.16 -0.90 -5.06
N GLY A 77 -1.73 0.31 -5.43
CA GLY A 77 -1.28 0.63 -6.78
C GLY A 77 -2.43 0.95 -7.75
N SER A 78 -3.63 1.19 -7.22
CA SER A 78 -4.81 1.57 -8.01
C SER A 78 -4.59 2.89 -8.74
N ASN A 79 -5.32 3.07 -9.85
CA ASN A 79 -5.31 4.33 -10.59
C ASN A 79 -6.06 5.44 -9.85
N THR A 80 -5.92 6.68 -10.31
CA THR A 80 -6.53 7.86 -9.67
C THR A 80 -8.07 7.76 -9.56
N ASP A 81 -8.73 7.16 -10.55
CA ASP A 81 -10.19 7.02 -10.55
C ASP A 81 -10.67 6.09 -9.43
N ALA A 82 -10.00 4.95 -9.24
CA ALA A 82 -10.28 4.01 -8.16
C ALA A 82 -10.01 4.62 -6.77
N ILE A 83 -8.93 5.40 -6.64
CA ILE A 83 -8.61 6.14 -5.41
C ILE A 83 -9.74 7.13 -5.07
N THR A 84 -10.17 7.93 -6.05
CA THR A 84 -11.27 8.90 -5.86
C THR A 84 -12.58 8.20 -5.54
N ALA A 85 -12.88 7.07 -6.20
CA ALA A 85 -14.09 6.29 -5.94
C ALA A 85 -14.12 5.71 -4.52
N ALA A 86 -13.01 5.17 -4.02
CA ALA A 86 -12.91 4.65 -2.65
C ALA A 86 -13.07 5.75 -1.60
N ALA A 87 -12.42 6.90 -1.79
CA ALA A 87 -12.57 8.06 -0.91
C ALA A 87 -14.03 8.57 -0.89
N ALA A 88 -14.68 8.66 -2.06
CA ALA A 88 -16.08 9.07 -2.17
C ALA A 88 -17.05 8.06 -1.53
N SER A 89 -16.81 6.76 -1.71
CA SER A 89 -17.60 5.70 -1.08
C SER A 89 -17.48 5.73 0.45
N SER A 90 -16.25 5.90 0.96
CA SER A 90 -16.00 6.10 2.39
C SER A 90 -16.71 7.36 2.92
N ALA A 91 -16.62 8.50 2.22
CA ALA A 91 -17.31 9.72 2.62
C ALA A 91 -18.85 9.57 2.62
N ALA A 92 -19.42 8.90 1.61
CA ALA A 92 -20.85 8.66 1.50
C ALA A 92 -21.36 7.75 2.63
N SER A 93 -20.66 6.64 2.90
CA SER A 93 -21.00 5.69 3.98
C SER A 93 -20.88 6.30 5.38
N ASN A 94 -19.98 7.28 5.57
CA ASN A 94 -19.87 8.05 6.81
C ASN A 94 -20.85 9.26 6.87
N GLY A 95 -21.71 9.43 5.86
CA GLY A 95 -22.85 10.34 5.92
C GLY A 95 -22.60 11.77 5.44
N LEU A 96 -21.74 11.97 4.42
CA LEU A 96 -21.53 13.27 3.76
C LEU A 96 -22.84 13.88 3.18
N GLY A 97 -23.77 13.04 2.73
CA GLY A 97 -25.04 13.50 2.17
C GLY A 97 -24.85 14.31 0.87
N ALA A 98 -25.42 15.52 0.83
CA ALA A 98 -25.37 16.42 -0.33
C ALA A 98 -24.08 17.25 -0.43
N GLY A 99 -23.09 16.99 0.42
CA GLY A 99 -21.78 17.63 0.34
C GLY A 99 -21.01 17.26 -0.92
N THR A 100 -20.02 18.07 -1.25
CA THR A 100 -19.09 17.82 -2.36
C THR A 100 -17.77 17.27 -1.84
N ILE A 101 -17.11 16.44 -2.65
CA ILE A 101 -15.80 15.86 -2.36
C ILE A 101 -14.83 16.19 -3.49
N VAL A 102 -13.62 16.60 -3.12
CA VAL A 102 -12.48 16.74 -4.03
C VAL A 102 -11.34 15.90 -3.48
N VAL A 103 -10.74 15.06 -4.33
CA VAL A 103 -9.65 14.15 -3.96
C VAL A 103 -8.42 14.47 -4.81
N ASN A 104 -7.28 14.69 -4.16
CA ASN A 104 -6.02 14.98 -4.83
C ASN A 104 -4.94 13.97 -4.44
N THR A 105 -4.20 13.44 -5.42
CA THR A 105 -3.04 12.56 -5.19
C THR A 105 -1.94 12.87 -6.21
N PRO A 106 -0.88 13.63 -5.83
CA PRO A 106 -0.57 14.12 -4.48
C PRO A 106 -1.46 15.31 -4.03
N PRO A 107 -1.37 15.74 -2.75
CA PRO A 107 -2.09 16.92 -2.23
C PRO A 107 -1.84 18.19 -3.06
N ALA A 108 -2.87 19.02 -3.26
CA ALA A 108 -2.77 20.25 -4.05
C ALA A 108 -2.17 21.43 -3.27
N SER A 109 -2.21 21.38 -1.93
CA SER A 109 -1.72 22.45 -1.06
C SER A 109 -1.17 21.90 0.28
N GLY A 110 -0.51 22.75 1.06
CA GLY A 110 0.06 22.38 2.37
C GLY A 110 1.48 21.80 2.30
N PRO A 111 2.01 21.29 3.43
CA PRO A 111 3.40 20.81 3.54
C PRO A 111 3.64 19.43 2.90
N ASN A 112 2.59 18.74 2.44
CA ASN A 112 2.65 17.37 1.92
C ASN A 112 2.44 17.26 0.40
N THR A 113 2.50 18.36 -0.37
CA THR A 113 2.26 18.41 -1.82
C THR A 113 3.22 17.57 -2.68
N ALA A 114 4.43 17.31 -2.18
CA ALA A 114 5.45 16.50 -2.87
C ALA A 114 5.56 15.06 -2.34
N LYS A 115 4.68 14.64 -1.41
CA LYS A 115 4.76 13.33 -0.76
C LYS A 115 3.75 12.34 -1.32
N LYS A 116 3.99 11.04 -1.06
CA LYS A 116 3.03 9.97 -1.33
C LYS A 116 1.86 10.10 -0.34
N ALA A 117 0.85 10.88 -0.70
CA ALA A 117 -0.30 11.16 0.15
C ALA A 117 -1.59 11.30 -0.69
N VAL A 118 -2.73 11.21 -0.01
CA VAL A 118 -4.06 11.48 -0.55
C VAL A 118 -4.69 12.59 0.28
N GLU A 119 -5.10 13.67 -0.39
CA GLU A 119 -5.82 14.80 0.20
C GLU A 119 -7.30 14.69 -0.16
N VAL A 120 -8.17 14.86 0.83
CA VAL A 120 -9.61 14.95 0.65
C VAL A 120 -10.10 16.28 1.20
N ILE A 121 -10.85 17.02 0.38
CA ILE A 121 -11.51 18.26 0.76
C ILE A 121 -13.02 18.04 0.62
N LEU A 122 -13.74 18.21 1.73
CA LEU A 122 -15.19 18.12 1.78
C LEU A 122 -15.77 19.51 1.97
N ASN A 123 -16.81 19.84 1.22
CA ASN A 123 -17.58 21.07 1.43
C ASN A 123 -19.06 20.73 1.62
N GLN A 124 -19.70 21.38 2.58
CA GLN A 124 -21.12 21.24 2.86
C GLN A 124 -21.71 22.59 3.26
N ASP A 125 -22.91 22.90 2.76
CA ASP A 125 -23.65 24.09 3.18
C ASP A 125 -24.69 23.72 4.24
N LEU A 126 -24.56 24.28 5.45
CA LEU A 126 -25.50 24.07 6.54
C LEU A 126 -26.61 25.12 6.52
N ASP A 127 -27.84 24.66 6.76
CA ASP A 127 -28.98 25.55 6.91
C ASP A 127 -28.92 26.29 8.26
N ARG A 128 -29.42 27.52 8.26
CA ARG A 128 -29.60 28.32 9.49
C ARG A 128 -30.96 28.01 10.09
N ILE A 129 -30.99 27.79 11.40
CA ILE A 129 -32.17 27.56 12.22
C ILE A 129 -32.58 28.89 12.87
N PHE A 130 -31.89 29.30 13.93
CA PHE A 130 -32.25 30.47 14.72
C PHE A 130 -31.77 31.78 14.09
N THR A 131 -30.57 31.79 13.49
CA THR A 131 -30.02 32.98 12.81
C THR A 131 -30.64 33.25 11.43
N SER A 132 -31.55 32.40 10.97
CA SER A 132 -32.30 32.59 9.72
C SER A 132 -33.09 33.91 9.68
N ILE A 133 -33.46 34.44 10.85
CA ILE A 133 -34.12 35.74 11.00
C ILE A 133 -33.24 36.92 10.55
N PHE A 134 -31.92 36.78 10.62
CA PHE A 134 -30.97 37.82 10.23
C PHE A 134 -30.48 37.66 8.80
N THR A 135 -30.26 36.41 8.36
CA THR A 135 -29.84 36.10 6.99
C THR A 135 -30.28 34.69 6.60
N GLN A 136 -30.65 34.51 5.34
CA GLN A 136 -31.00 33.21 4.76
C GLN A 136 -29.81 32.53 4.04
N THR A 137 -28.64 33.19 3.98
CA THR A 137 -27.45 32.58 3.39
C THR A 137 -27.00 31.38 4.22
N LYS A 138 -26.82 30.23 3.58
CA LYS A 138 -26.31 29.03 4.24
C LYS A 138 -24.90 29.27 4.81
N VAL A 139 -24.53 28.45 5.79
CA VAL A 139 -23.18 28.49 6.39
C VAL A 139 -22.30 27.49 5.64
N PRO A 140 -21.30 27.96 4.87
CA PRO A 140 -20.39 27.05 4.19
C PRO A 140 -19.41 26.45 5.20
N GLU A 141 -19.40 25.13 5.29
CA GLU A 141 -18.45 24.35 6.08
C GLU A 141 -17.50 23.61 5.15
N ARG A 142 -16.22 23.56 5.55
CA ARG A 142 -15.17 22.88 4.81
C ARG A 142 -14.31 22.07 5.77
N ALA A 143 -14.10 20.80 5.44
CA ALA A 143 -13.10 19.97 6.09
C ALA A 143 -12.02 19.57 5.08
N ARG A 144 -10.80 19.41 5.57
CA ARG A 144 -9.68 18.95 4.76
C ARG A 144 -8.87 17.94 5.58
N ALA A 145 -8.58 16.80 4.97
CA ALA A 145 -7.74 15.77 5.57
C ALA A 145 -6.67 15.30 4.58
N VAL A 146 -5.50 14.92 5.08
CA VAL A 146 -4.40 14.35 4.33
C VAL A 146 -3.93 13.05 4.98
N ALA A 147 -4.04 11.96 4.24
CA ALA A 147 -3.48 10.67 4.62
C ALA A 147 -2.10 10.50 3.96
N LEU A 148 -1.05 10.49 4.78
CA LEU A 148 0.34 10.26 4.38
C LEU A 148 0.65 8.77 4.38
N ILE A 149 1.34 8.30 3.33
CA ILE A 149 1.82 6.93 3.20
C ILE A 149 3.33 6.93 3.40
N THR A 150 3.81 6.11 4.33
CA THR A 150 5.25 5.91 4.58
C THR A 150 5.63 4.45 4.44
N ASP A 151 6.78 4.17 3.83
CA ASP A 151 7.38 2.83 3.81
C ASP A 151 7.96 2.55 5.19
N ALA A 152 7.23 1.78 6.00
CA ALA A 152 7.58 1.50 7.39
C ALA A 152 8.65 0.40 7.52
N SER A 153 8.80 -0.44 6.50
CA SER A 153 9.80 -1.52 6.48
C SER A 153 10.25 -1.86 5.06
N LYS A 154 11.41 -2.52 5.00
CA LYS A 154 12.03 -2.99 3.77
C LYS A 154 12.03 -4.52 3.75
N ALA A 155 11.65 -5.13 2.63
CA ALA A 155 11.62 -6.58 2.51
C ALA A 155 12.91 -7.14 1.90
N CYS A 156 13.28 -8.33 2.35
CA CYS A 156 14.18 -9.21 1.61
C CYS A 156 13.41 -10.18 0.72
N ASP A 157 12.26 -10.64 1.20
CA ASP A 157 11.34 -11.51 0.47
C ASP A 157 9.94 -10.89 0.42
N ILE A 158 9.31 -10.88 -0.77
CA ILE A 158 7.87 -10.61 -0.94
C ILE A 158 7.26 -11.71 -1.80
N ALA A 159 6.31 -12.45 -1.22
CA ALA A 159 5.39 -13.30 -1.98
C ALA A 159 4.15 -12.49 -2.39
N LEU A 160 3.97 -12.29 -3.70
CA LEU A 160 2.98 -11.40 -4.28
C LEU A 160 1.59 -12.02 -4.42
N SER A 161 1.46 -13.34 -4.41
CA SER A 161 0.17 -14.02 -4.54
C SER A 161 -0.79 -13.57 -3.44
N LEU A 162 -2.02 -13.20 -3.82
CA LEU A 162 -3.06 -12.72 -2.91
C LEU A 162 -3.84 -13.84 -2.20
N THR A 163 -3.77 -15.08 -2.69
CA THR A 163 -4.64 -16.18 -2.20
C THR A 163 -3.95 -17.52 -1.99
N ALA A 164 -2.70 -17.70 -2.46
CA ALA A 164 -1.99 -18.96 -2.32
C ALA A 164 -1.77 -19.36 -0.85
N SER A 165 -2.12 -20.60 -0.53
CA SER A 165 -1.62 -21.26 0.67
C SER A 165 -0.09 -21.35 0.59
N GLN A 166 0.61 -21.14 1.70
CA GLN A 166 2.07 -21.26 1.78
C GLN A 166 2.79 -20.37 0.76
N ALA A 167 2.26 -19.17 0.54
CA ALA A 167 2.83 -18.20 -0.41
C ALA A 167 4.31 -17.91 -0.12
N LEU A 168 4.71 -17.91 1.16
CA LEU A 168 6.10 -17.95 1.59
C LEU A 168 6.32 -19.16 2.50
N LEU A 169 7.04 -20.16 2.00
CA LEU A 169 7.30 -21.42 2.69
C LEU A 169 8.78 -21.56 3.02
N PHE A 170 9.10 -21.68 4.30
CA PHE A 170 10.40 -22.16 4.78
C PHE A 170 10.27 -23.63 5.19
N SER A 171 11.03 -24.50 4.53
CA SER A 171 10.90 -25.95 4.69
C SER A 171 12.25 -26.67 4.75
N GLY A 172 12.21 -27.97 5.05
CA GLY A 172 13.42 -28.79 5.18
C GLY A 172 14.26 -28.40 6.40
N SER A 173 15.58 -28.33 6.22
CA SER A 173 16.55 -27.93 7.26
C SER A 173 17.22 -26.58 6.92
N THR A 174 16.45 -25.68 6.33
CA THR A 174 16.88 -24.34 5.91
C THR A 174 17.35 -23.50 7.09
N ASN A 175 18.48 -22.81 6.96
CA ASN A 175 18.88 -21.70 7.81
C ASN A 175 18.85 -20.39 7.00
N ALA A 176 17.78 -19.62 7.15
CA ALA A 176 17.58 -18.34 6.45
C ALA A 176 17.79 -17.18 7.41
N LYS A 177 18.88 -16.44 7.25
CA LYS A 177 19.20 -15.25 8.06
C LYS A 177 19.05 -13.98 7.23
N LYS A 178 17.98 -13.25 7.46
CA LYS A 178 17.63 -11.96 6.84
C LYS A 178 17.99 -10.85 7.83
N ILE A 179 18.90 -9.95 7.45
CA ILE A 179 19.46 -8.94 8.35
C ILE A 179 18.99 -7.56 7.90
N GLY A 180 18.27 -6.84 8.77
CA GLY A 180 17.83 -5.45 8.51
C GLY A 180 16.58 -5.34 7.63
N CYS A 181 15.90 -6.45 7.34
CA CYS A 181 14.73 -6.54 6.46
C CYS A 181 13.71 -7.53 7.01
N ILE A 182 12.48 -7.42 6.50
CA ILE A 182 11.36 -8.29 6.84
C ILE A 182 11.08 -9.30 5.72
N ASP A 183 10.34 -10.36 6.04
CA ASP A 183 9.75 -11.25 5.04
C ASP A 183 8.23 -11.07 4.98
N MET A 184 7.70 -10.90 3.77
CA MET A 184 6.29 -10.56 3.55
C MET A 184 5.57 -11.54 2.64
N ALA A 185 4.31 -11.82 2.97
CA ALA A 185 3.38 -12.49 2.07
C ALA A 185 2.08 -11.70 1.92
N ASN A 186 1.67 -11.46 0.68
CA ASN A 186 0.41 -10.79 0.34
C ASN A 186 -0.81 -11.70 0.42
N SER A 187 -0.61 -13.00 0.63
CA SER A 187 -1.70 -13.97 0.61
C SER A 187 -2.59 -13.83 1.83
N ASN A 188 -3.91 -13.86 1.61
CA ASN A 188 -4.92 -13.88 2.67
C ASN A 188 -5.18 -15.29 3.25
N ALA A 189 -4.46 -16.32 2.79
CA ALA A 189 -4.61 -17.69 3.29
C ALA A 189 -4.24 -17.80 4.78
N SER A 190 -4.84 -18.75 5.50
CA SER A 190 -4.56 -18.99 6.92
C SER A 190 -3.12 -19.44 7.20
N ASP A 191 -2.42 -19.96 6.20
CA ASP A 191 -1.03 -20.38 6.24
C ASP A 191 -0.16 -19.67 5.18
N ALA A 192 -0.45 -18.40 4.91
CA ALA A 192 0.25 -17.58 3.91
C ALA A 192 1.77 -17.55 4.11
N ILE A 193 2.25 -17.46 5.36
CA ILE A 193 3.64 -17.75 5.71
C ILE A 193 3.68 -19.05 6.53
N LYS A 194 4.53 -19.98 6.12
CA LYS A 194 4.70 -21.25 6.83
C LYS A 194 6.17 -21.57 7.08
N ILE A 195 6.48 -21.91 8.31
CA ILE A 195 7.79 -22.46 8.72
C ILE A 195 7.56 -23.90 9.19
N GLN A 196 8.20 -24.86 8.53
CA GLN A 196 8.05 -26.30 8.83
C GLN A 196 9.38 -27.07 8.75
N GLY A 197 9.36 -28.33 9.18
CA GLY A 197 10.55 -29.17 9.21
C GLY A 197 11.48 -28.79 10.36
N SER A 198 12.76 -28.58 10.07
CA SER A 198 13.78 -28.07 10.98
C SER A 198 14.31 -26.70 10.53
N ALA A 199 13.51 -25.95 9.75
CA ALA A 199 13.91 -24.64 9.26
C ALA A 199 14.07 -23.63 10.42
N ALA A 200 15.19 -22.91 10.40
CA ALA A 200 15.51 -21.79 11.27
C ALA A 200 15.50 -20.50 10.45
N VAL A 201 14.68 -19.52 10.88
CA VAL A 201 14.53 -18.23 10.22
C VAL A 201 14.91 -17.13 11.21
N GLN A 202 15.81 -16.24 10.81
CA GLN A 202 16.10 -14.98 11.49
C GLN A 202 15.75 -13.83 10.56
N THR A 203 14.95 -12.87 11.01
CA THR A 203 14.46 -11.75 10.19
C THR A 203 14.06 -10.58 11.09
N ASP A 204 13.93 -9.36 10.59
CA ASP A 204 13.51 -8.24 11.46
C ASP A 204 12.05 -8.43 11.89
N CYS A 205 11.20 -8.88 10.97
CA CYS A 205 9.82 -9.25 11.26
C CYS A 205 9.24 -10.15 10.16
N LEU A 206 8.16 -10.84 10.49
CA LEU A 206 7.30 -11.52 9.52
C LEU A 206 5.98 -10.77 9.39
N ILE A 207 5.58 -10.48 8.16
CA ILE A 207 4.37 -9.70 7.87
C ILE A 207 3.50 -10.45 6.85
N SER A 208 2.23 -10.64 7.15
CA SER A 208 1.29 -11.34 6.25
C SER A 208 -0.05 -10.63 6.16
N ALA A 209 -0.67 -10.65 4.98
CA ALA A 209 -2.08 -10.26 4.84
C ALA A 209 -3.03 -11.31 5.46
N GLY A 210 -2.64 -12.58 5.43
CA GLY A 210 -3.38 -13.72 5.97
C GLY A 210 -2.89 -14.16 7.33
N GLY A 211 -2.98 -15.46 7.57
CA GLY A 211 -2.45 -16.15 8.74
C GLY A 211 -1.04 -16.69 8.52
N MET A 212 -0.51 -17.33 9.56
CA MET A 212 0.83 -17.92 9.57
C MET A 212 0.86 -19.22 10.36
N VAL A 213 1.66 -20.19 9.92
CA VAL A 213 1.88 -21.46 10.62
C VAL A 213 3.37 -21.61 10.90
N LEU A 214 3.76 -21.42 12.16
CA LEU A 214 5.16 -21.38 12.60
C LEU A 214 5.49 -22.61 13.46
N ASN A 215 5.69 -23.77 12.83
CA ASN A 215 5.99 -25.01 13.57
C ASN A 215 7.32 -24.92 14.33
N ASN A 216 8.26 -24.12 13.82
CA ASN A 216 9.45 -23.69 14.55
C ASN A 216 9.40 -22.17 14.73
N PRO A 217 9.61 -21.65 15.95
CA PRO A 217 9.60 -20.22 16.20
C PRO A 217 10.80 -19.54 15.52
N PRO A 218 10.59 -18.47 14.73
CA PRO A 218 11.67 -17.68 14.14
C PRO A 218 12.33 -16.77 15.19
N THR A 219 13.56 -16.33 14.93
CA THR A 219 14.22 -15.26 15.68
C THR A 219 13.89 -13.92 15.03
N MET A 220 13.23 -13.02 15.76
CA MET A 220 12.79 -11.71 15.22
C MET A 220 13.26 -10.54 16.07
N VAL A 221 13.39 -9.38 15.43
CA VAL A 221 13.62 -8.09 16.11
C VAL A 221 12.29 -7.50 16.60
N CYS A 222 11.24 -7.62 15.79
CA CYS A 222 9.91 -7.19 16.18
C CYS A 222 9.34 -8.08 17.31
N LYS A 223 8.45 -7.50 18.13
CA LYS A 223 7.87 -8.18 19.29
C LYS A 223 7.04 -9.42 18.93
N ALA A 224 6.36 -9.39 17.80
CA ALA A 224 5.53 -10.47 17.29
C ALA A 224 5.32 -10.35 15.77
N PRO A 225 5.06 -11.46 15.05
CA PRO A 225 4.64 -11.40 13.65
C PRO A 225 3.38 -10.55 13.47
N ILE A 226 3.29 -9.85 12.35
CA ILE A 226 2.15 -9.02 12.00
C ILE A 226 1.29 -9.78 10.99
N THR A 227 0.02 -9.98 11.31
CA THR A 227 -0.98 -10.58 10.41
C THR A 227 -2.04 -9.56 10.07
N GLN A 228 -2.88 -9.83 9.06
CA GLN A 228 -3.90 -8.89 8.60
C GLN A 228 -3.32 -7.53 8.15
N ALA A 229 -2.07 -7.55 7.71
CA ALA A 229 -1.44 -6.38 7.10
C ALA A 229 -2.02 -6.12 5.71
N LEU A 230 -1.88 -4.89 5.22
CA LEU A 230 -2.18 -4.59 3.83
C LEU A 230 -1.18 -5.33 2.92
N PRO A 231 -1.63 -5.92 1.80
CA PRO A 231 -0.72 -6.43 0.78
C PRO A 231 0.25 -5.35 0.28
N ALA A 232 1.51 -5.71 0.10
CA ALA A 232 2.50 -4.85 -0.52
C ALA A 232 2.24 -4.75 -2.02
N ALA A 233 2.40 -3.55 -2.58
CA ALA A 233 2.46 -3.40 -4.04
C ALA A 233 3.70 -4.08 -4.61
N ASP A 234 3.62 -4.50 -5.87
CA ASP A 234 4.78 -5.06 -6.58
C ASP A 234 5.86 -3.96 -6.80
N PRO A 235 7.04 -4.09 -6.18
CA PRO A 235 8.10 -3.08 -6.25
C PRO A 235 8.68 -2.89 -7.66
N PHE A 236 8.51 -3.88 -8.55
CA PHE A 236 9.02 -3.87 -9.92
C PHE A 236 7.91 -3.69 -10.96
N ALA A 237 6.68 -3.32 -10.55
CA ALA A 237 5.55 -3.12 -11.46
C ALA A 237 5.79 -2.08 -12.58
N SER A 238 6.69 -1.12 -12.38
CA SER A 238 7.05 -0.11 -13.39
C SER A 238 8.21 -0.53 -14.29
N LEU A 239 8.89 -1.65 -14.01
CA LEU A 239 10.09 -2.08 -14.74
C LEU A 239 9.73 -2.62 -16.14
N PRO A 240 10.11 -1.95 -17.24
CA PRO A 240 9.72 -2.37 -18.59
C PRO A 240 10.34 -3.72 -18.96
N ALA A 241 9.56 -4.58 -19.63
CA ALA A 241 10.11 -5.81 -20.20
C ALA A 241 11.16 -5.47 -21.28
N PRO A 242 12.33 -6.13 -21.30
CA PRO A 242 13.32 -5.90 -22.33
C PRO A 242 12.80 -6.19 -23.74
N ALA A 243 13.18 -5.34 -24.69
CA ALA A 243 12.87 -5.57 -26.10
C ALA A 243 13.69 -6.74 -26.66
N THR A 244 13.10 -7.47 -27.60
CA THR A 244 13.78 -8.55 -28.32
C THR A 244 14.71 -7.96 -29.39
N THR A 245 15.80 -8.66 -29.65
CA THR A 245 16.83 -8.32 -30.63
C THR A 245 16.88 -9.39 -31.72
N SER A 246 17.19 -8.96 -32.95
CA SER A 246 17.33 -9.84 -34.12
C SER A 246 18.72 -9.63 -34.75
N PRO A 247 19.41 -10.70 -35.19
CA PRO A 247 18.98 -12.10 -35.17
C PRO A 247 19.07 -12.75 -33.79
N CYS A 248 18.34 -13.86 -33.61
CA CYS A 248 18.46 -14.72 -32.43
C CYS A 248 19.89 -15.25 -32.28
N GLN A 249 20.40 -15.18 -31.06
CA GLN A 249 21.67 -15.78 -30.66
C GLN A 249 21.49 -17.28 -30.37
N LYS A 250 22.57 -18.05 -30.52
CA LYS A 250 22.60 -19.50 -30.27
C LYS A 250 23.71 -19.84 -29.28
N ILE A 251 23.43 -20.81 -28.41
CA ILE A 251 24.44 -21.41 -27.52
C ILE A 251 25.12 -22.57 -28.22
N ASN A 252 26.45 -22.62 -28.15
CA ASN A 252 27.20 -23.76 -28.65
C ASN A 252 27.37 -24.80 -27.54
N GLY A 253 26.51 -25.82 -27.52
CA GLY A 253 26.53 -26.88 -26.51
C GLY A 253 27.79 -27.75 -26.53
N ASN A 254 28.56 -27.74 -27.63
CA ASN A 254 29.78 -28.55 -27.76
C ASN A 254 31.01 -27.90 -27.11
N LYS A 255 30.91 -26.63 -26.67
CA LYS A 255 32.01 -25.94 -26.01
C LYS A 255 31.98 -26.17 -24.51
N THR A 256 33.14 -26.55 -23.97
CA THR A 256 33.38 -26.65 -22.53
C THR A 256 33.79 -25.32 -21.90
N THR A 257 34.22 -24.34 -22.71
CA THR A 257 34.46 -22.95 -22.28
C THR A 257 33.91 -22.00 -23.35
N GLN A 258 33.04 -21.06 -22.97
CA GLN A 258 32.52 -20.04 -23.90
C GLN A 258 32.13 -18.74 -23.20
N THR A 259 32.39 -17.63 -23.88
CA THR A 259 31.84 -16.31 -23.50
C THR A 259 30.58 -16.07 -24.31
N ILE A 260 29.49 -15.77 -23.62
CA ILE A 260 28.17 -15.52 -24.20
C ILE A 260 27.94 -14.01 -24.20
N GLN A 261 27.43 -13.50 -25.32
CA GLN A 261 27.11 -12.07 -25.50
C GLN A 261 25.65 -11.77 -25.13
N PRO A 262 25.31 -10.57 -24.66
CA PRO A 262 23.92 -10.17 -24.44
C PRO A 262 23.12 -10.20 -25.75
N GLY A 263 21.82 -10.44 -25.65
CA GLY A 263 20.93 -10.56 -26.81
C GLY A 263 19.76 -11.51 -26.57
N THR A 264 19.06 -11.87 -27.65
CA THR A 264 17.87 -12.72 -27.58
C THR A 264 18.17 -14.16 -27.92
N TYR A 265 17.78 -15.08 -27.04
CA TYR A 265 17.96 -16.53 -27.14
C TYR A 265 16.60 -17.19 -27.38
N CYS A 266 16.25 -17.32 -28.66
CA CYS A 266 14.91 -17.75 -29.11
C CYS A 266 14.60 -19.25 -28.87
N SER A 267 15.60 -20.05 -28.51
CA SER A 267 15.44 -21.48 -28.23
C SER A 267 15.83 -21.84 -26.79
N GLY A 268 15.78 -20.83 -25.89
CA GLY A 268 16.29 -20.98 -24.53
C GLY A 268 17.82 -21.01 -24.47
N MET A 269 18.34 -21.34 -23.30
CA MET A 269 19.77 -21.43 -23.02
C MET A 269 20.04 -22.69 -22.19
N SER A 270 20.74 -23.66 -22.77
CA SER A 270 21.30 -24.80 -22.02
C SER A 270 22.79 -24.57 -21.84
N LEU A 271 23.21 -24.26 -20.61
CA LEU A 271 24.56 -23.87 -20.26
C LEU A 271 25.33 -25.05 -19.65
N ASN A 272 26.52 -25.32 -20.18
CA ASN A 272 27.40 -26.41 -19.78
C ASN A 272 28.87 -25.96 -19.79
N GLY A 273 29.69 -26.56 -18.92
CA GLY A 273 31.10 -26.19 -18.77
C GLY A 273 31.30 -24.80 -18.14
N ASN A 274 32.38 -24.13 -18.52
CA ASN A 274 32.78 -22.80 -18.03
C ASN A 274 32.19 -21.70 -18.93
N ILE A 275 31.21 -20.98 -18.42
CA ILE A 275 30.50 -19.94 -19.13
C ILE A 275 30.82 -18.58 -18.52
N THR A 276 31.19 -17.62 -19.35
CA THR A 276 31.24 -16.21 -18.95
C THR A 276 30.16 -15.42 -19.68
N LEU A 277 29.23 -14.81 -18.96
CA LEU A 277 28.27 -13.86 -19.51
C LEU A 277 28.92 -12.48 -19.57
N SER A 278 29.00 -11.89 -20.77
CA SER A 278 29.39 -10.48 -20.90
C SER A 278 28.29 -9.56 -20.33
N PRO A 279 28.65 -8.38 -19.81
CA PRO A 279 27.68 -7.40 -19.31
C PRO A 279 26.55 -7.11 -20.30
N GLY A 280 25.31 -7.04 -19.81
CA GLY A 280 24.14 -6.69 -20.61
C GLY A 280 22.89 -7.50 -20.31
N VAL A 281 21.89 -7.30 -21.16
CA VAL A 281 20.56 -7.91 -21.01
C VAL A 281 20.42 -9.14 -21.89
N TYR A 282 19.98 -10.25 -21.29
CA TYR A 282 19.74 -11.53 -21.94
C TYR A 282 18.24 -11.79 -21.98
N VAL A 283 17.65 -11.85 -23.18
CA VAL A 283 16.23 -12.12 -23.38
C VAL A 283 16.07 -13.58 -23.77
N VAL A 284 15.50 -14.40 -22.89
CA VAL A 284 15.40 -15.84 -23.06
C VAL A 284 13.96 -16.22 -23.42
N GLN A 285 13.73 -16.70 -24.64
CA GLN A 285 12.41 -17.16 -25.12
C GLN A 285 12.34 -18.69 -25.16
N GLY A 286 12.79 -19.31 -24.08
CA GLY A 286 12.78 -20.73 -23.80
C GLY A 286 13.33 -20.94 -22.39
N ASP A 287 13.45 -22.18 -21.94
CA ASP A 287 13.99 -22.41 -20.60
C ASP A 287 15.48 -22.07 -20.52
N LEU A 288 15.90 -21.54 -19.36
CA LEU A 288 17.28 -21.40 -18.98
C LEU A 288 17.66 -22.59 -18.10
N LYS A 289 18.48 -23.48 -18.63
CA LYS A 289 18.99 -24.66 -17.93
C LYS A 289 20.47 -24.52 -17.67
N ILE A 290 20.86 -24.52 -16.39
CA ILE A 290 22.27 -24.61 -15.97
C ILE A 290 22.54 -26.06 -15.54
N ASN A 291 23.35 -26.77 -16.34
CA ASN A 291 23.59 -28.19 -16.14
C ASN A 291 24.55 -28.46 -14.97
N ALA A 292 24.58 -29.72 -14.50
CA ALA A 292 25.50 -30.15 -13.45
C ALA A 292 26.96 -29.84 -13.81
N SER A 293 27.76 -29.47 -12.82
CA SER A 293 29.19 -29.12 -12.98
C SER A 293 29.48 -27.93 -13.89
N ALA A 294 28.45 -27.19 -14.34
CA ALA A 294 28.67 -25.93 -15.04
C ALA A 294 29.20 -24.87 -14.05
N VAL A 295 30.13 -24.05 -14.52
CA VAL A 295 30.65 -22.88 -13.80
C VAL A 295 30.25 -21.66 -14.59
N ILE A 296 29.32 -20.88 -14.05
CA ILE A 296 28.76 -19.70 -14.73
C ILE A 296 29.22 -18.46 -13.99
N GLN A 297 29.82 -17.50 -14.69
CA GLN A 297 30.25 -16.23 -14.13
C GLN A 297 29.78 -15.06 -14.98
N GLY A 298 29.45 -13.93 -14.36
CA GLY A 298 29.03 -12.73 -15.07
C GLY A 298 28.73 -11.58 -14.12
N SER A 299 29.13 -10.37 -14.52
CA SER A 299 28.85 -9.13 -13.79
C SER A 299 28.07 -8.18 -14.70
N ASP A 300 27.24 -7.35 -14.10
CA ASP A 300 26.36 -6.40 -14.78
C ASP A 300 25.42 -7.09 -15.80
N VAL A 301 24.80 -8.19 -15.38
CA VAL A 301 23.89 -8.99 -16.21
C VAL A 301 22.46 -8.94 -15.70
N THR A 302 21.51 -8.85 -16.62
CA THR A 302 20.08 -9.06 -16.35
C THR A 302 19.57 -10.15 -17.27
N ILE A 303 18.98 -11.19 -16.69
CA ILE A 303 18.41 -12.32 -17.43
C ILE A 303 16.88 -12.21 -17.34
N PHE A 304 16.26 -11.93 -18.48
CA PHE A 304 14.82 -11.85 -18.63
C PHE A 304 14.26 -13.14 -19.24
N MET A 305 13.30 -13.74 -18.54
CA MET A 305 12.59 -14.95 -18.97
C MET A 305 11.26 -14.54 -19.59
N ALA A 306 11.15 -14.61 -20.92
CA ALA A 306 9.96 -14.20 -21.65
C ALA A 306 8.80 -15.20 -21.45
N GLY A 307 7.56 -14.72 -21.38
CA GLY A 307 6.37 -15.57 -21.16
C GLY A 307 6.46 -16.43 -19.89
N SER A 308 6.08 -17.70 -19.99
CA SER A 308 6.08 -18.65 -18.86
C SER A 308 7.34 -19.53 -18.79
N ASN A 309 8.42 -19.12 -19.47
CA ASN A 309 9.67 -19.89 -19.47
C ASN A 309 10.33 -19.86 -18.09
N THR A 310 11.09 -20.92 -17.79
CA THR A 310 11.57 -21.18 -16.44
C THR A 310 13.10 -21.19 -16.35
N VAL A 311 13.59 -20.96 -15.14
CA VAL A 311 14.99 -21.16 -14.78
C VAL A 311 15.13 -22.48 -14.04
N SER A 312 16.09 -23.31 -14.45
CA SER A 312 16.44 -24.55 -13.75
C SER A 312 17.95 -24.64 -13.58
N MET A 313 18.42 -24.46 -12.35
CA MET A 313 19.82 -24.64 -12.00
C MET A 313 20.04 -25.97 -11.27
N ASN A 314 21.06 -26.72 -11.65
CA ASN A 314 21.41 -27.97 -10.99
C ASN A 314 22.23 -27.71 -9.70
N GLY A 315 22.02 -28.50 -8.64
CA GLY A 315 22.72 -28.34 -7.36
C GLY A 315 24.25 -28.50 -7.41
N ASN A 316 24.78 -29.17 -8.43
CA ASN A 316 26.23 -29.32 -8.63
C ASN A 316 26.83 -28.23 -9.53
N ALA A 317 26.05 -27.23 -9.96
CA ALA A 317 26.55 -26.09 -10.69
C ALA A 317 27.08 -25.01 -9.74
N THR A 318 28.13 -24.30 -10.15
CA THR A 318 28.63 -23.11 -9.46
C THR A 318 28.25 -21.87 -10.27
N VAL A 319 27.43 -20.99 -9.71
CA VAL A 319 26.88 -19.83 -10.42
C VAL A 319 27.22 -18.56 -9.65
N THR A 320 27.99 -17.66 -10.26
CA THR A 320 28.40 -16.37 -9.71
C THR A 320 27.96 -15.25 -10.64
N LEU A 321 26.77 -14.70 -10.38
CA LEU A 321 26.19 -13.65 -11.20
C LEU A 321 25.88 -12.40 -10.39
N ALA A 322 26.06 -11.23 -10.99
CA ALA A 322 25.71 -9.95 -10.40
C ALA A 322 24.90 -9.07 -11.36
N ALA A 323 23.81 -8.50 -10.84
CA ALA A 323 22.99 -7.51 -11.53
C ALA A 323 23.80 -6.23 -11.85
N PRO A 324 23.37 -5.45 -12.86
CA PRO A 324 23.96 -4.14 -13.10
C PRO A 324 23.72 -3.19 -11.93
N THR A 325 24.68 -2.31 -11.66
CA THR A 325 24.58 -1.29 -10.58
C THR A 325 23.95 0.03 -11.03
N THR A 326 23.72 0.19 -12.34
CA THR A 326 23.13 1.39 -12.95
C THR A 326 22.23 1.02 -14.14
N GLY A 327 21.52 2.01 -14.68
CA GLY A 327 20.63 1.82 -15.84
C GLY A 327 19.24 1.30 -15.49
N THR A 328 18.43 1.01 -16.51
CA THR A 328 17.01 0.62 -16.36
C THR A 328 16.80 -0.61 -15.49
N TYR A 329 17.71 -1.59 -15.57
CA TYR A 329 17.63 -2.86 -14.85
C TYR A 329 18.54 -2.91 -13.61
N SER A 330 18.99 -1.75 -13.13
CA SER A 330 19.83 -1.65 -11.93
C SER A 330 19.28 -2.48 -10.77
N GLY A 331 20.10 -3.36 -10.22
CA GLY A 331 19.77 -4.23 -9.10
C GLY A 331 18.89 -5.44 -9.45
N VAL A 332 18.50 -5.65 -10.71
CA VAL A 332 17.66 -6.79 -11.14
C VAL A 332 18.49 -7.81 -11.89
N LEU A 333 18.65 -8.99 -11.29
CA LEU A 333 19.44 -10.09 -11.86
C LEU A 333 18.57 -11.01 -12.72
N PHE A 334 17.43 -11.44 -12.19
CA PHE A 334 16.46 -12.25 -12.92
C PHE A 334 15.11 -11.55 -12.97
N TYR A 335 14.48 -11.56 -14.14
CA TYR A 335 13.18 -10.96 -14.38
C TYR A 335 12.30 -11.92 -15.20
N GLY A 336 11.30 -12.53 -14.56
CA GLY A 336 10.23 -13.28 -15.22
C GLY A 336 9.15 -12.36 -15.78
N ASP A 337 8.67 -12.67 -16.98
CA ASP A 337 7.64 -11.90 -17.66
C ASP A 337 6.33 -11.82 -16.85
N ARG A 338 5.85 -10.58 -16.65
CA ARG A 338 4.59 -10.28 -15.96
C ARG A 338 3.36 -10.79 -16.70
N THR A 339 3.47 -11.00 -18.00
CA THR A 339 2.38 -11.50 -18.85
C THR A 339 2.32 -13.03 -18.90
N GLY A 340 3.29 -13.70 -18.27
CA GLY A 340 3.33 -15.16 -18.16
C GLY A 340 2.20 -15.75 -17.31
N THR A 341 2.03 -17.06 -17.45
CA THR A 341 1.17 -17.90 -16.61
C THR A 341 1.96 -18.50 -15.45
N ALA A 342 1.23 -19.11 -14.50
CA ALA A 342 1.83 -19.87 -13.41
C ALA A 342 2.85 -20.89 -13.92
N ALA A 343 4.06 -20.83 -13.38
CA ALA A 343 5.14 -21.79 -13.61
C ALA A 343 6.05 -21.83 -12.38
N GLN A 344 7.11 -22.64 -12.41
CA GLN A 344 8.04 -22.78 -11.30
C GLN A 344 9.48 -22.68 -11.78
N SER A 345 10.25 -21.79 -11.18
CA SER A 345 11.68 -21.60 -11.44
C SER A 345 12.50 -22.06 -10.23
N THR A 346 13.54 -22.84 -10.48
CA THR A 346 14.39 -23.45 -9.44
C THR A 346 15.80 -22.89 -9.49
N PHE A 347 16.20 -22.30 -8.36
CA PHE A 347 17.52 -21.77 -8.10
C PHE A 347 18.23 -22.69 -7.12
N ASN A 348 19.18 -23.46 -7.62
CA ASN A 348 19.96 -24.43 -6.87
C ASN A 348 21.42 -24.41 -7.34
N GLY A 349 22.34 -24.74 -6.46
CA GLY A 349 23.77 -24.65 -6.74
C GLY A 349 24.59 -25.02 -5.52
N THR A 350 25.90 -24.95 -5.68
CA THR A 350 26.85 -25.24 -4.61
C THR A 350 26.91 -24.13 -3.56
N ALA A 351 27.51 -24.41 -2.41
CA ALA A 351 27.74 -23.42 -1.35
C ALA A 351 28.65 -22.24 -1.77
N THR A 352 29.40 -22.38 -2.87
CA THR A 352 30.28 -21.33 -3.42
C THR A 352 29.56 -20.42 -4.42
N SER A 353 28.29 -20.70 -4.74
CA SER A 353 27.54 -19.93 -5.70
C SER A 353 27.01 -18.62 -5.10
N LEU A 354 26.98 -17.55 -5.90
CA LEU A 354 26.58 -16.20 -5.50
C LEU A 354 25.64 -15.59 -6.55
N LEU A 355 24.42 -15.24 -6.14
CA LEU A 355 23.47 -14.48 -6.96
C LEU A 355 23.28 -13.10 -6.34
N THR A 356 23.84 -12.07 -6.95
CA THR A 356 23.80 -10.71 -6.42
C THR A 356 22.78 -9.88 -7.20
N GLY A 357 21.71 -9.45 -6.54
CA GLY A 357 20.59 -8.75 -7.18
C GLY A 357 19.22 -9.33 -6.83
N ALA A 358 18.19 -8.69 -7.38
CA ALA A 358 16.81 -9.11 -7.23
C ALA A 358 16.46 -10.27 -8.19
N ILE A 359 15.75 -11.25 -7.65
CA ILE A 359 15.11 -12.34 -8.37
C ILE A 359 13.62 -12.02 -8.40
N TYR A 360 13.14 -11.54 -9.55
CA TYR A 360 11.77 -11.04 -9.73
C TYR A 360 10.96 -11.96 -10.65
N PHE A 361 9.97 -12.68 -10.11
CA PHE A 361 9.11 -13.63 -10.83
C PHE A 361 7.64 -13.49 -10.40
N PRO A 362 6.94 -12.42 -10.81
CA PRO A 362 5.62 -12.04 -10.30
C PRO A 362 4.48 -13.02 -10.64
N ARG A 363 4.73 -13.99 -11.52
CA ARG A 363 3.75 -15.00 -11.96
C ARG A 363 4.23 -16.43 -11.72
N GLN A 364 5.38 -16.64 -11.09
CA GLN A 364 5.96 -17.97 -10.90
C GLN A 364 6.34 -18.23 -9.45
N GLN A 365 6.33 -19.51 -9.08
CA GLN A 365 6.96 -19.95 -7.86
C GLN A 365 8.48 -19.93 -8.01
N VAL A 366 9.17 -19.37 -7.04
CA VAL A 366 10.63 -19.44 -6.92
C VAL A 366 10.99 -20.49 -5.87
N ASN A 367 11.60 -21.59 -6.31
CA ASN A 367 12.18 -22.61 -5.45
C ASN A 367 13.65 -22.28 -5.20
N TYR A 368 13.93 -21.75 -4.04
CA TYR A 368 15.27 -21.38 -3.61
C TYR A 368 15.87 -22.50 -2.77
N LEU A 369 16.63 -23.37 -3.43
CA LEU A 369 17.18 -24.60 -2.85
C LEU A 369 18.67 -24.49 -2.53
N GLY A 370 19.40 -23.58 -3.19
CA GLY A 370 20.83 -23.41 -2.99
C GLY A 370 21.17 -22.52 -1.79
N ASN A 371 22.45 -22.50 -1.42
CA ASN A 371 22.95 -21.71 -0.30
C ASN A 371 23.44 -20.30 -0.69
N PHE A 372 22.91 -19.74 -1.78
CA PHE A 372 23.44 -18.49 -2.31
C PHE A 372 23.12 -17.34 -1.35
N SER A 373 24.15 -16.57 -1.01
CA SER A 373 24.00 -15.37 -0.17
C SER A 373 24.35 -14.10 -0.96
N GLY A 374 24.62 -14.18 -2.26
CA GLY A 374 25.11 -13.04 -3.05
C GLY A 374 26.40 -12.44 -2.48
N VAL A 375 26.95 -11.42 -3.14
CA VAL A 375 28.05 -10.64 -2.54
C VAL A 375 27.51 -9.87 -1.33
N ASN A 376 28.14 -10.02 -0.17
CA ASN A 376 27.75 -9.37 1.10
C ASN A 376 26.31 -9.63 1.59
N GLY A 377 25.64 -10.70 1.15
CA GLY A 377 24.25 -10.95 1.52
C GLY A 377 23.23 -10.43 0.51
N CYS A 378 23.65 -9.82 -0.60
CA CYS A 378 22.76 -9.01 -1.43
C CYS A 378 21.98 -9.80 -2.48
N THR A 379 21.01 -10.58 -2.02
CA THR A 379 19.98 -11.21 -2.84
C THR A 379 18.61 -10.81 -2.32
N GLN A 380 17.71 -10.35 -3.19
CA GLN A 380 16.31 -10.08 -2.81
C GLN A 380 15.39 -10.94 -3.68
N VAL A 381 14.28 -11.43 -3.13
CA VAL A 381 13.36 -12.31 -3.86
C VAL A 381 11.95 -11.74 -3.85
N VAL A 382 11.40 -11.48 -5.03
CA VAL A 382 10.01 -11.05 -5.21
C VAL A 382 9.37 -11.98 -6.22
N ALA A 383 8.42 -12.81 -5.79
CA ALA A 383 7.82 -13.80 -6.67
C ALA A 383 6.34 -13.99 -6.37
N ASP A 384 5.60 -14.72 -7.22
CA ASP A 384 4.20 -15.08 -6.94
C ASP A 384 4.13 -15.87 -5.62
N THR A 385 4.92 -16.93 -5.52
CA THR A 385 5.16 -17.67 -4.27
C THR A 385 6.65 -18.02 -4.14
N ILE A 386 7.13 -18.18 -2.91
CA ILE A 386 8.54 -18.46 -2.63
C ILE A 386 8.63 -19.68 -1.73
N GLN A 387 9.45 -20.66 -2.12
CA GLN A 387 9.81 -21.79 -1.29
C GLN A 387 11.31 -21.79 -1.01
N TRP A 388 11.65 -21.66 0.26
CA TRP A 388 13.00 -21.80 0.80
C TRP A 388 13.24 -23.23 1.29
N SER A 389 14.31 -23.83 0.76
CA SER A 389 14.85 -25.11 1.25
C SER A 389 16.38 -25.11 1.40
N GLY A 390 17.07 -24.01 1.05
CA GLY A 390 18.53 -23.84 1.15
C GLY A 390 18.96 -22.92 2.31
N ASN A 391 20.24 -22.93 2.67
CA ASN A 391 20.78 -22.11 3.76
C ASN A 391 21.39 -20.81 3.22
N SER A 392 20.84 -19.64 3.58
CA SER A 392 21.30 -18.36 3.05
C SER A 392 21.35 -17.29 4.13
N THR A 393 22.35 -16.41 4.06
CA THR A 393 22.37 -15.14 4.78
C THR A 393 22.11 -14.01 3.79
N ILE A 394 21.00 -13.30 3.96
CA ILE A 394 20.61 -12.16 3.14
C ILE A 394 20.69 -10.88 3.96
N ASN A 395 21.22 -9.83 3.35
CA ASN A 395 21.37 -8.52 3.95
C ASN A 395 20.47 -7.51 3.23
N GLN A 396 19.88 -6.60 4.01
CA GLN A 396 19.02 -5.55 3.48
C GLN A 396 19.82 -4.50 2.71
N ASP A 397 20.93 -4.02 3.27
CA ASP A 397 21.69 -2.92 2.70
C ASP A 397 22.55 -3.37 1.52
N CYS A 398 21.99 -3.15 0.34
CA CYS A 398 22.61 -3.45 -0.94
C CYS A 398 22.77 -2.19 -1.80
N SER A 399 22.74 -1.02 -1.16
CA SER A 399 22.86 0.28 -1.82
C SER A 399 24.18 0.42 -2.58
N SER A 400 25.28 -0.11 -2.02
CA SER A 400 26.60 -0.18 -2.66
C SER A 400 26.64 -0.99 -3.96
N LEU A 401 25.61 -1.81 -4.22
CA LEU A 401 25.46 -2.65 -5.40
C LEU A 401 24.35 -2.15 -6.34
N GLY A 402 23.91 -0.90 -6.18
CA GLY A 402 22.88 -0.28 -7.02
C GLY A 402 21.48 -0.87 -6.83
N MET A 403 21.27 -1.68 -5.79
CA MET A 403 19.97 -2.21 -5.42
C MET A 403 19.19 -1.15 -4.64
N LYS A 404 17.91 -1.02 -4.97
CA LYS A 404 16.98 -0.18 -4.21
C LYS A 404 16.36 -0.99 -3.10
N ASP A 405 15.96 -0.30 -2.05
CA ASP A 405 15.13 -0.90 -1.00
C ASP A 405 13.81 -1.37 -1.60
N ILE A 406 13.39 -2.57 -1.21
CA ILE A 406 12.07 -3.09 -1.57
C ILE A 406 11.09 -2.67 -0.47
N PRO A 407 10.13 -1.77 -0.75
CA PRO A 407 9.11 -1.39 0.24
C PRO A 407 8.19 -2.59 0.52
N ALA A 408 7.90 -2.85 1.79
CA ALA A 408 7.07 -3.98 2.20
C ALA A 408 5.81 -3.52 2.92
N ALA A 409 5.91 -3.19 4.22
CA ALA A 409 4.79 -2.64 4.96
C ALA A 409 4.72 -1.13 4.76
N GLN A 410 3.65 -0.66 4.13
CA GLN A 410 3.30 0.75 4.07
C GLN A 410 2.33 1.07 5.20
N SER A 411 2.59 2.14 5.94
CA SER A 411 1.67 2.66 6.96
C SER A 411 0.97 3.90 6.45
N VAL A 412 -0.32 4.00 6.74
CA VAL A 412 -1.12 5.20 6.50
C VAL A 412 -1.35 5.91 7.82
N ALA A 413 -1.06 7.20 7.86
CA ALA A 413 -1.41 8.07 8.97
C ALA A 413 -2.12 9.31 8.44
N VAL A 414 -3.24 9.69 9.07
CA VAL A 414 -3.84 11.01 8.87
C VAL A 414 -2.97 12.03 9.60
N VAL A 415 -2.44 13.01 8.87
CA VAL A 415 -1.44 13.97 9.37
C VAL A 415 -1.96 15.40 9.45
N GLU A 416 -3.05 15.67 8.74
CA GLU A 416 -3.81 16.92 8.65
C GLU A 416 -5.26 16.53 8.45
#